data_AF-A0A8I7B1Y1-F1
#
_entry.id   AF-A0A8I7B1Y1-F1
#
_cell.length_a   1.000
_cell.length_b   1.000
_cell.length_c   1.000
_cell.angle_alpha   90.00
_cell.angle_beta   90.00
_cell.angle_gamma   90.00
#
_symmetry.space_group_name_H-M   'P 1'
#
loop_
_entity.id
_entity.type
_entity.pdbx_description
1 polymer ?
#
loop_
_entity_poly.entity_id
_entity_poly.type
_entity_poly.pdbx_seq_one_letter_code
_entity_poly.pdbx_strand_id
1 'polypeptide(L)'
;MSNGVSLHELSVSLSKGRKPSERQNDDLCSICSDGGELLLCDSCPRAFHRECVGLSSVPKGAWCCRYCESRQQRECCLAYNNNAIAAGRVDGVDSIGQIFTRSIRIATAPQGAFGGCALCK
;
A
#
# COMPACT_ATOMS: atom_id res chain seq x y z
N MET A 1 12.30 12.84 -30.24
CA MET A 1 11.07 13.35 -29.59
C MET A 1 10.65 12.29 -28.58
N SER A 2 10.93 12.50 -27.29
CA SER A 2 10.56 11.53 -26.25
C SER A 2 9.08 11.75 -25.92
N ASN A 3 8.24 10.79 -26.25
CA ASN A 3 6.85 10.79 -25.80
C ASN A 3 6.87 10.44 -24.30
N GLY A 4 6.49 11.40 -23.45
CA GLY A 4 6.57 11.33 -21.98
C GLY A 4 5.72 10.25 -21.30
N VAL A 5 5.39 9.16 -21.99
CA VAL A 5 4.60 8.01 -21.54
C VAL A 5 5.51 6.89 -20.99
N SER A 6 6.83 7.05 -21.08
CA SER A 6 7.82 6.00 -20.81
C SER A 6 7.72 5.37 -19.41
N LEU A 7 7.57 6.14 -18.34
CA LEU A 7 7.59 5.56 -16.97
C LEU A 7 6.30 4.83 -16.59
N HIS A 8 5.12 5.35 -16.98
CA HIS A 8 3.85 4.70 -16.67
C HIS A 8 3.73 3.35 -17.40
N GLU A 9 4.08 3.32 -18.68
CA GLU A 9 4.03 2.10 -19.49
C GLU A 9 5.03 1.05 -19.00
N LEU A 10 6.24 1.48 -18.59
CA LEU A 10 7.21 0.60 -17.94
C LEU A 10 6.65 0.04 -16.62
N SER A 11 6.03 0.87 -15.78
CA SER A 11 5.45 0.42 -14.50
C SER A 11 4.30 -0.58 -14.67
N VAL A 12 3.45 -0.40 -15.69
CA VAL A 12 2.36 -1.31 -16.03
C VAL A 12 2.90 -2.61 -16.64
N SER A 13 3.98 -2.53 -17.43
CA SER A 13 4.62 -3.72 -18.01
C SER A 13 5.34 -4.55 -16.95
N LEU A 14 6.01 -3.91 -15.99
CA LEU A 14 6.67 -4.54 -14.84
C LEU A 14 5.67 -5.19 -13.88
N SER A 15 4.46 -4.64 -13.74
CA SER A 15 3.41 -5.23 -12.89
C SER A 15 2.74 -6.45 -13.53
N LYS A 16 2.58 -6.48 -14.86
CA LYS A 16 2.00 -7.62 -15.61
C LYS A 16 2.83 -8.92 -15.56
N GLY A 17 4.14 -8.81 -15.31
CA GLY A 17 5.04 -9.97 -15.23
C GLY A 17 5.21 -10.57 -13.84
N ARG A 18 4.75 -9.87 -12.79
CA ARG A 18 4.76 -10.40 -11.43
C ARG A 18 3.55 -11.31 -11.27
N LYS A 19 3.69 -12.57 -11.69
CA LYS A 19 2.94 -13.64 -11.01
C LYS A 19 3.25 -13.45 -9.52
N PRO A 20 2.26 -13.30 -8.63
CA PRO A 20 2.52 -13.44 -7.21
C PRO A 20 3.15 -14.81 -7.08
N SER A 21 4.47 -14.88 -6.92
CA SER A 21 5.18 -16.13 -6.67
C SER A 21 4.44 -16.77 -5.51
N GLU A 22 3.84 -17.93 -5.75
CA GLU A 22 2.90 -18.64 -4.87
C GLU A 22 3.22 -18.41 -3.40
N ARG A 23 2.61 -17.39 -2.78
CA ARG A 23 2.87 -16.87 -1.41
C ARG A 23 4.14 -17.45 -0.75
N GLN A 24 5.31 -17.27 -1.37
CA GLN A 24 6.52 -17.87 -0.83
C GLN A 24 6.89 -17.06 0.39
N ASN A 25 6.94 -17.73 1.54
CA ASN A 25 7.45 -17.13 2.75
C ASN A 25 8.98 -17.09 2.71
N ASP A 26 9.55 -16.12 3.41
CA ASP A 26 10.99 -15.95 3.54
C ASP A 26 11.60 -17.16 4.29
N ASP A 27 12.79 -17.60 3.88
CA ASP A 27 13.50 -18.72 4.52
C ASP A 27 14.36 -18.29 5.73
N LEU A 28 14.32 -17.00 6.07
CA LEU A 28 15.09 -16.40 7.16
C LEU A 28 14.17 -15.66 8.12
N CYS A 29 14.51 -15.70 9.40
CA CYS A 29 13.83 -14.90 10.40
C CYS A 29 14.02 -13.40 10.12
N SER A 30 12.92 -12.64 10.04
CA SER A 30 12.98 -11.19 9.83
C SER A 30 13.57 -10.39 11.02
N ILE A 31 13.89 -11.04 12.14
CA ILE A 31 14.43 -10.40 13.35
C ILE A 31 15.92 -10.69 13.51
N CYS A 32 16.34 -11.96 13.47
CA CYS A 32 17.75 -12.34 13.62
C CYS A 32 18.47 -12.65 12.30
N SER A 33 17.75 -12.71 11.17
CA SER A 33 18.29 -13.06 9.85
C SER A 33 18.86 -14.47 9.72
N ASP A 34 18.55 -15.36 10.67
CA ASP A 34 18.94 -16.77 10.64
C ASP A 34 17.79 -17.68 10.18
N GLY A 35 18.14 -18.82 9.58
CA GLY A 35 17.20 -19.87 9.23
C GLY A 35 16.84 -20.81 10.40
N GLY A 36 16.08 -21.86 10.13
CA GLY A 36 15.73 -22.91 11.11
C GLY A 36 14.24 -23.18 11.19
N GLU A 37 13.73 -23.44 12.40
CA GLU A 37 12.28 -23.60 12.64
C GLU A 37 11.60 -22.23 12.64
N LEU A 38 10.99 -21.88 11.51
CA LEU A 38 10.35 -20.60 11.31
C LEU A 38 8.82 -20.73 11.30
N LEU A 39 8.18 -19.81 12.01
CA LEU A 39 6.76 -19.51 11.96
C LEU A 39 6.48 -18.53 10.82
N LEU A 40 5.54 -18.90 9.95
CA LEU A 40 5.17 -18.12 8.77
C LEU A 40 3.96 -17.23 9.08
N CYS A 41 3.98 -15.99 8.61
CA CYS A 41 2.83 -15.10 8.73
C CYS A 41 1.82 -15.38 7.60
N ASP A 42 0.53 -15.50 7.91
CA ASP A 42 -0.51 -15.77 6.89
C ASP A 42 -0.81 -14.58 5.97
N SER A 43 -0.52 -13.38 6.43
CA SER A 43 -0.81 -12.12 5.73
C SER A 43 0.38 -11.48 5.00
N CYS A 44 1.58 -12.05 5.06
CA CYS A 44 2.78 -11.50 4.40
C CYS A 44 3.87 -12.58 4.24
N PRO A 45 4.88 -12.39 3.37
CA PRO A 45 5.91 -13.39 3.16
C PRO A 45 6.85 -13.59 4.38
N ARG A 46 6.84 -12.70 5.38
CA ARG A 46 7.83 -12.76 6.47
C ARG A 46 7.71 -14.01 7.35
N ALA A 47 8.86 -14.51 7.75
CA ALA A 47 9.04 -15.66 8.63
C ALA A 47 9.80 -15.27 9.92
N PHE A 48 9.55 -16.00 11.00
CA PHE A 48 10.04 -15.64 12.34
C PHE A 48 10.30 -16.88 13.21
N HIS A 49 11.35 -16.90 14.04
CA HIS A 49 11.37 -17.85 15.16
C HIS A 49 10.31 -17.46 16.19
N ARG A 50 9.70 -18.46 16.84
CA ARG A 50 8.66 -18.24 17.87
C ARG A 50 9.20 -17.39 19.01
N GLU A 51 10.44 -17.67 19.40
CA GLU A 51 11.15 -16.99 20.47
C GLU A 51 11.44 -15.53 20.11
N CYS A 52 11.80 -15.26 18.84
CA CYS A 52 12.00 -13.90 18.34
C CYS A 52 10.72 -13.06 18.35
N VAL A 53 9.54 -13.67 18.22
CA VAL A 53 8.25 -12.97 18.32
C VAL A 53 7.62 -13.05 19.72
N GLY A 54 8.29 -13.67 20.69
CA GLY A 54 7.85 -13.76 22.08
C GLY A 54 6.71 -14.77 22.32
N LEU A 55 6.57 -15.78 21.47
CA LEU A 55 5.60 -16.86 21.63
C LEU A 55 6.24 -18.04 22.37
N SER A 56 5.54 -18.56 23.37
CA SER A 56 5.96 -19.74 24.15
C SER A 56 5.61 -21.07 23.48
N SER A 57 4.68 -21.06 22.52
CA SER A 57 4.23 -22.27 21.80
C SER A 57 3.79 -21.92 20.38
N VAL A 58 3.75 -22.92 19.50
CA VAL A 58 3.21 -22.77 18.15
C VAL A 58 1.73 -22.36 18.23
N PRO A 59 1.31 -21.25 17.59
CA PRO A 59 -0.08 -20.81 17.61
C PRO A 59 -0.99 -21.84 16.94
N LYS A 60 -2.20 -22.01 17.49
CA LYS A 60 -3.23 -22.88 16.90
C LYS A 60 -4.04 -22.07 15.88
N GLY A 61 -4.01 -22.50 14.62
CA GLY A 61 -4.72 -21.81 13.54
C GLY A 61 -3.91 -20.70 12.90
N ALA A 62 -4.60 -19.74 12.29
CA ALA A 62 -3.96 -18.65 11.57
C ALA A 62 -3.20 -17.70 12.52
N TRP A 63 -2.00 -17.30 12.11
CA TRP A 63 -1.15 -16.38 12.84
C TRP A 63 -0.65 -15.24 11.95
N CYS A 64 -0.74 -14.02 12.49
CA CYS A 64 -0.26 -12.81 11.84
C CYS A 64 0.83 -12.17 12.70
N CYS A 65 1.91 -11.73 12.06
CA CYS A 65 2.95 -10.99 12.77
C CYS A 65 2.45 -9.60 13.21
N ARG A 66 3.07 -9.01 14.24
CA ARG A 66 2.72 -7.68 14.78
C ARG A 66 2.66 -6.56 13.75
N TYR A 67 3.48 -6.66 12.69
CA TYR A 67 3.45 -5.70 11.59
C TYR A 67 2.17 -5.79 10.76
N CYS A 68 1.66 -7.00 10.52
CA CYS A 68 0.41 -7.23 9.82
C CYS A 68 -0.79 -6.88 10.71
N GLU A 69 -0.73 -7.22 12.00
CA GLU A 69 -1.76 -6.79 12.96
C GLU A 69 -1.88 -5.26 13.01
N SER A 70 -0.73 -4.56 13.12
CA SER A 70 -0.69 -3.10 13.12
C SER A 70 -1.20 -2.51 11.79
N ARG A 71 -0.85 -3.13 10.66
CA ARG A 71 -1.34 -2.72 9.34
C ARG A 71 -2.84 -2.89 9.24
N GLN A 72 -3.38 -4.04 9.66
CA GLN A 72 -4.82 -4.30 9.63
C GLN A 72 -5.60 -3.31 10.49
N GLN A 73 -5.08 -2.96 11.68
CA GLN A 73 -5.68 -1.93 12.53
C GLN A 73 -5.69 -0.56 11.83
N ARG A 74 -4.59 -0.18 11.16
CA ARG A 74 -4.53 1.08 10.39
C ARG A 74 -5.51 1.07 9.22
N GLU A 75 -5.60 -0.05 8.49
CA GLU A 75 -6.52 -0.21 7.36
C GLU A 75 -8.00 -0.18 7.82
N CYS A 76 -8.33 -0.78 8.97
CA CYS A 76 -9.66 -0.65 9.58
C CYS A 76 -10.01 0.81 9.93
N CYS A 77 -9.04 1.59 10.43
CA CYS A 77 -9.27 3.02 10.67
C CYS A 77 -9.37 3.84 9.38
N LEU A 78 -8.76 3.40 8.27
CA LEU A 78 -8.89 4.07 6.96
C LEU A 78 -10.28 3.89 6.36
N ALA A 79 -10.97 2.78 6.63
CA ALA A 79 -12.31 2.51 6.09
C ALA A 79 -13.33 3.60 6.46
N TYR A 80 -13.17 4.23 7.63
CA TYR A 80 -14.05 5.32 8.09
C TYR A 80 -13.44 6.72 7.93
N ASN A 81 -12.23 6.81 7.38
CA ASN A 81 -11.55 8.09 7.23
C ASN A 81 -12.06 8.82 5.97
N ASN A 82 -12.72 9.96 6.16
CA ASN A 82 -13.23 10.78 5.06
C ASN A 82 -12.16 11.15 4.02
N ASN A 83 -10.92 11.42 4.44
CA ASN A 83 -9.82 11.73 3.51
C ASN A 83 -9.33 10.50 2.73
N ALA A 84 -9.47 9.29 3.28
CA ALA A 84 -9.15 8.05 2.59
C ALA A 84 -10.22 7.69 1.56
N ILE A 85 -11.49 7.81 1.92
CA ILE A 85 -12.66 7.68 1.01
C ILE A 85 -12.53 8.69 -0.14
N ALA A 86 -12.27 9.95 0.20
CA ALA A 86 -12.09 11.05 -0.74
C ALA A 86 -10.96 10.84 -1.76
N ALA A 87 -9.93 10.09 -1.38
CA ALA A 87 -8.75 9.78 -2.18
C ALA A 87 -8.84 8.41 -2.88
N GLY A 88 -9.97 7.71 -2.74
CA GLY A 88 -10.18 6.38 -3.32
C GLY A 88 -9.29 5.27 -2.78
N ARG A 89 -8.96 5.35 -1.50
CA ARG A 89 -8.14 4.35 -0.79
C ARG A 89 -8.96 3.30 -0.04
N VAL A 90 -10.29 3.28 -0.24
CA VAL A 90 -11.23 2.36 0.41
C VAL A 90 -11.96 1.56 -0.67
N ASP A 91 -12.00 0.24 -0.51
CA ASP A 91 -12.68 -0.65 -1.44
C ASP A 91 -14.21 -0.43 -1.42
N GLY A 92 -14.86 -0.62 -2.57
CA GLY A 92 -16.32 -0.44 -2.70
C GLY A 92 -16.81 1.01 -2.79
N VAL A 93 -15.92 2.01 -2.76
CA VAL A 93 -16.28 3.42 -2.98
C VAL A 93 -15.99 3.81 -4.44
N ASP A 94 -17.02 4.22 -5.18
CA ASP A 94 -16.85 4.83 -6.51
C ASP A 94 -16.22 6.22 -6.39
N SER A 95 -14.91 6.22 -6.36
CA SER A 95 -14.10 7.43 -6.16
C SER A 95 -14.19 8.38 -7.34
N ILE A 96 -14.45 7.86 -8.54
CA ILE A 96 -14.62 8.66 -9.76
C ILE A 96 -16.00 9.33 -9.75
N GLY A 97 -17.07 8.60 -9.42
CA GLY A 97 -18.40 9.17 -9.24
C GLY A 97 -18.42 10.28 -8.19
N GLN A 98 -17.71 10.10 -7.07
CA GLN A 98 -17.59 11.11 -6.02
C GLN A 98 -16.81 12.37 -6.46
N ILE A 99 -15.98 12.30 -7.50
CA ILE A 99 -15.33 13.50 -8.06
C ILE A 99 -16.36 14.34 -8.83
N PHE A 100 -17.28 13.71 -9.56
CA PHE A 100 -18.31 14.40 -10.32
C PHE A 100 -19.38 15.06 -9.45
N THR A 101 -19.60 14.54 -8.23
CA THR A 101 -20.51 15.15 -7.25
C THR A 101 -19.88 16.29 -6.46
N ARG A 102 -18.55 16.45 -6.53
CA ARG A 102 -17.85 17.59 -5.91
C ARG A 102 -18.08 18.85 -6.72
N SER A 103 -18.45 19.94 -6.04
CA SER A 103 -18.53 21.26 -6.64
C SER A 103 -17.11 21.82 -6.88
N ILE A 104 -16.49 21.44 -7.99
CA ILE A 104 -15.20 21.99 -8.42
C ILE A 104 -15.45 23.39 -9.01
N ARG A 105 -15.04 24.43 -8.30
CA ARG A 105 -15.00 25.79 -8.86
C ARG A 105 -13.69 25.96 -9.61
N ILE A 106 -13.77 26.03 -10.94
CA ILE A 106 -12.64 26.44 -11.77
C ILE A 106 -12.58 27.97 -11.69
N ALA A 107 -11.61 28.50 -10.94
CA ALA A 107 -11.36 29.94 -10.94
C ALA A 107 -10.73 30.32 -12.27
N THR A 108 -11.43 31.13 -13.07
CA THR A 108 -10.85 31.72 -14.27
C THR A 108 -9.80 32.73 -13.82
N ALA A 109 -8.53 32.49 -14.15
CA ALA A 109 -7.50 33.49 -13.93
C ALA A 109 -7.85 34.75 -14.76
N PRO A 110 -7.75 35.96 -14.18
CA PRO A 110 -7.99 37.19 -14.93
C PRO A 110 -7.02 37.24 -16.12
N GLN A 111 -7.54 37.62 -17.30
CA GLN A 111 -6.73 37.78 -18.51
C GLN A 111 -5.65 38.84 -18.23
N GLY A 112 -4.39 38.39 -18.10
CA GLY A 112 -3.24 39.26 -17.83
C GLY A 112 -2.38 38.86 -16.62
N ALA A 113 -2.79 37.88 -15.81
CA ALA A 113 -1.91 37.34 -14.76
C ALA A 113 -0.98 36.27 -15.36
N PHE A 114 0.31 36.59 -15.50
CA PHE A 114 1.34 35.58 -15.72
C PHE A 114 1.35 34.63 -14.52
N GLY A 115 0.74 33.45 -14.68
CA GLY A 115 0.73 32.40 -13.67
C GLY A 115 2.12 31.77 -13.55
N GLY A 116 2.95 32.33 -12.68
CA GLY A 116 4.20 31.71 -12.26
C GLY A 116 3.98 30.62 -11.23
N CYS A 117 4.75 29.53 -11.29
CA CYS A 117 4.83 28.56 -10.21
C CYS A 117 5.43 29.26 -8.97
N ALA A 118 4.72 29.31 -7.85
CA ALA A 118 5.20 29.95 -6.62
C ALA A 118 6.52 29.36 -6.07
N LEU A 119 6.94 28.20 -6.59
CA LEU A 119 8.16 27.48 -6.21
C LEU A 119 9.31 27.67 -7.21
N CYS A 120 9.03 28.12 -8.42
CA CYS A 120 10.04 28.41 -9.43
C CYS A 120 10.28 29.92 -9.43
N LYS A 121 11.27 30.36 -8.65
CA LYS A 121 11.89 31.68 -8.82
C LYS A 121 12.98 31.61 -9.87
#